data_AF-A0A0H5QR88-F1
#
_entry.id   AF-A0A0H5QR88-F1
#
_cell.length_a   1.000
_cell.length_b   1.000
_cell.length_c   1.000
_cell.angle_alpha   90.00
_cell.angle_beta   90.00
_cell.angle_gamma   90.00
#
_symmetry.space_group_name_H-M   'P 1'
#
loop_
_entity.id
_entity.type
_entity.pdbx_description
1 polymer ?
#
loop_
_entity_poly.entity_id
_entity_poly.type
_entity_poly.pdbx_seq_one_letter_code
_entity_poly.pdbx_strand_id
1 'polypeptide(L)'
;MAVRRSLPKGIPLTAGQKIFLTAGSALFGVLDTYRGDLIATLSETTTPSLLLRSLHARMNMSISGRRLMQERPTIDPTTLNLEELSGLPSNTFGYAYYKFMSSHGYSSEDRTPVRFITDPDHAFLIQRYRQTHDFLHCLSDLPPNLLGEISLKVGILRLKIGHCRLSLI
;
A
#
# COMPACT_ATOMS: atom_id res chain seq x y z
N MET A 1 9.79 -21.00 7.71
CA MET A 1 10.51 -20.24 6.67
C MET A 1 9.48 -19.49 5.84
N ALA A 2 9.46 -18.15 5.88
CA ALA A 2 8.59 -17.38 4.98
C ALA A 2 9.11 -17.56 3.55
N VAL A 3 8.26 -18.06 2.66
CA VAL A 3 8.60 -18.21 1.24
C VAL A 3 8.79 -16.81 0.66
N ARG A 4 10.01 -16.50 0.21
CA ARG A 4 10.34 -15.22 -0.42
C ARG A 4 9.68 -15.16 -1.80
N ARG A 5 8.43 -14.73 -1.89
CA ARG A 5 7.77 -14.44 -3.17
C ARG A 5 8.41 -13.20 -3.78
N SER A 6 9.11 -13.36 -4.90
CA SER A 6 9.63 -12.23 -5.67
C SER A 6 8.45 -11.48 -6.30
N LEU A 7 8.43 -10.15 -6.16
CA LEU A 7 7.47 -9.32 -6.89
C LEU A 7 7.59 -9.55 -8.40
N PRO A 8 6.47 -9.53 -9.13
CA PRO A 8 6.51 -9.62 -10.58
C PRO A 8 7.40 -8.52 -11.16
N LYS A 9 8.13 -8.86 -12.22
CA LYS A 9 9.02 -7.90 -12.89
C LYS A 9 8.19 -6.76 -13.47
N GLY A 10 8.52 -5.53 -13.10
CA GLY A 10 7.82 -4.35 -13.60
C GLY A 10 7.91 -4.20 -15.11
N ILE A 11 6.82 -3.75 -15.71
CA ILE A 11 6.67 -3.46 -17.13
C ILE A 11 7.16 -2.02 -17.37
N PRO A 12 8.23 -1.82 -18.15
CA PRO A 12 8.69 -0.47 -18.46
C PRO A 12 7.66 0.26 -19.32
N LEU A 13 7.43 1.54 -19.02
CA LEU A 13 6.53 2.41 -19.77
C LEU A 13 7.31 3.45 -20.55
N THR A 14 6.93 3.68 -21.81
CA THR A 14 7.33 4.87 -22.55
C THR A 14 6.69 6.13 -21.96
N ALA A 15 7.22 7.31 -22.26
CA ALA A 15 6.64 8.57 -21.81
C ALA A 15 5.17 8.73 -22.25
N GLY A 16 4.85 8.37 -23.50
CA GLY A 16 3.48 8.42 -24.02
C GLY A 16 2.53 7.46 -23.29
N GLN A 17 2.93 6.20 -23.10
CA GLN A 17 2.14 5.23 -22.33
C GLN A 17 1.92 5.69 -20.88
N LYS A 18 2.95 6.26 -20.25
CA LYS A 18 2.86 6.78 -18.89
C LYS A 18 1.88 7.94 -18.79
N ILE A 19 1.91 8.89 -19.74
CA ILE A 19 0.96 10.00 -19.79
C ILE A 19 -0.47 9.48 -20.00
N PHE A 20 -0.66 8.57 -20.96
CA PHE A 20 -1.97 7.99 -21.26
C PHE A 20 -2.56 7.26 -20.04
N LEU A 21 -1.78 6.38 -19.40
CA LEU A 21 -2.20 5.65 -18.20
C LEU A 21 -2.48 6.62 -17.04
N THR A 22 -1.67 7.67 -16.87
CA THR A 22 -1.91 8.68 -15.83
C THR A 22 -3.22 9.41 -16.06
N ALA A 23 -3.46 9.93 -17.26
CA ALA A 23 -4.65 10.70 -17.58
C ALA A 23 -5.92 9.85 -17.47
N GLY A 24 -5.91 8.65 -18.05
CA GLY A 24 -7.05 7.73 -17.96
C GLY A 24 -7.34 7.32 -16.52
N SER A 25 -6.31 6.93 -15.77
CA SER A 25 -6.49 6.51 -14.37
C SER A 25 -6.92 7.65 -13.46
N ALA A 26 -6.46 8.88 -13.71
CA ALA A 26 -6.91 10.06 -12.97
C ALA A 26 -8.39 10.37 -13.23
N LEU A 27 -8.79 10.39 -14.51
CA LEU A 27 -10.16 10.69 -14.90
C LEU A 27 -11.13 9.66 -14.32
N PHE A 28 -10.88 8.38 -14.57
CA PHE A 28 -11.80 7.32 -14.17
C PHE A 28 -11.68 6.94 -12.68
N GLY A 29 -10.50 7.07 -12.06
CA GLY A 29 -10.31 6.76 -10.65
C GLY A 29 -10.94 7.80 -9.70
N VAL A 30 -11.10 9.05 -10.13
CA VAL A 30 -11.86 10.06 -9.36
C VAL A 30 -13.37 9.81 -9.48
N LEU A 31 -13.83 9.33 -10.64
CA LEU A 31 -15.25 9.02 -10.87
C LEU A 31 -15.69 7.74 -10.15
N ASP A 32 -14.78 6.78 -9.99
CA ASP A 32 -15.03 5.52 -9.28
C ASP A 32 -13.84 5.14 -8.40
N THR A 33 -13.95 5.45 -7.10
CA THR A 33 -12.91 5.13 -6.11
C THR A 33 -12.85 3.64 -5.76
N TYR A 34 -13.85 2.85 -6.14
CA TYR A 34 -13.82 1.38 -5.96
C TYR A 34 -12.95 0.69 -7.01
N ARG A 35 -12.59 1.40 -8.10
CA ARG A 35 -11.58 0.95 -9.07
C ARG A 35 -10.16 1.10 -8.51
N GLY A 36 -9.84 0.24 -7.53
CA GLY A 36 -8.53 0.20 -6.88
C GLY A 36 -7.36 -0.01 -7.86
N ASP A 37 -7.61 -0.65 -9.01
CA ASP A 37 -6.66 -0.82 -10.10
C ASP A 37 -6.25 0.50 -10.77
N LEU A 38 -7.21 1.42 -10.93
CA LEU A 38 -6.97 2.76 -11.49
C LEU A 38 -6.23 3.64 -10.48
N ILE A 39 -6.62 3.61 -9.20
CA ILE A 39 -5.90 4.33 -8.14
C ILE A 39 -4.47 3.81 -8.00
N ALA A 40 -4.28 2.49 -8.07
CA ALA A 40 -2.97 1.84 -8.08
C ALA A 40 -2.12 2.29 -9.27
N THR A 41 -2.69 2.27 -10.48
CA THR A 41 -2.00 2.70 -11.71
C THR A 41 -1.63 4.18 -11.63
N LEU A 42 -2.56 5.03 -11.21
CA LEU A 42 -2.32 6.46 -11.03
C LEU A 42 -1.18 6.71 -10.05
N SER A 43 -1.15 5.99 -8.92
CA SER A 43 -0.06 6.09 -7.95
C SER A 43 1.29 5.69 -8.56
N GLU A 44 1.37 4.60 -9.31
CA GLU A 44 2.63 4.16 -9.94
C GLU A 44 3.13 5.12 -11.02
N THR A 45 2.23 5.70 -11.81
CA THR A 45 2.62 6.60 -12.90
C THR A 45 2.92 8.02 -12.40
N THR A 46 2.36 8.45 -11.28
CA THR A 46 2.60 9.79 -10.72
C THR A 46 3.72 9.83 -9.69
N THR A 47 4.09 8.70 -9.08
CA THR A 47 5.14 8.66 -8.06
C THR A 47 6.50 9.06 -8.66
N PRO A 48 7.14 10.14 -8.18
CA PRO A 48 8.45 10.55 -8.66
C PRO A 48 9.53 9.53 -8.25
N SER A 49 10.43 9.19 -9.17
CA SER A 49 11.55 8.29 -8.86
C SER A 49 12.47 8.83 -7.76
N LEU A 50 12.57 10.16 -7.62
CA LEU A 50 13.34 10.81 -6.56
C LEU A 50 12.73 10.54 -5.17
N LEU A 51 11.39 10.52 -5.06
CA LEU A 51 10.71 10.21 -3.82
C LEU A 51 10.99 8.77 -3.39
N LEU A 52 10.90 7.83 -4.34
CA LEU A 52 11.19 6.41 -4.08
C LEU A 52 12.65 6.17 -3.68
N ARG A 53 13.60 6.83 -4.35
CA ARG A 53 15.02 6.77 -3.97
C ARG A 53 15.25 7.33 -2.56
N SER A 54 14.66 8.48 -2.24
CA SER A 54 14.75 9.07 -0.90
C SER A 54 14.14 8.16 0.17
N LEU A 55 12.97 7.59 -0.12
CA LEU A 55 12.29 6.63 0.76
C LEU A 55 13.16 5.40 1.01
N HIS A 56 13.70 4.80 -0.04
CA HIS A 56 14.58 3.65 0.08
C HIS A 56 15.84 3.96 0.89
N ALA A 57 16.52 5.08 0.60
CA ALA A 57 17.69 5.51 1.36
C ALA A 57 17.35 5.67 2.85
N ARG A 58 16.20 6.29 3.16
CA ARG A 58 15.77 6.47 4.55
C ARG A 58 15.43 5.18 5.27
N MET A 59 14.80 4.21 4.60
CA MET A 59 14.55 2.88 5.17
C MET A 59 15.87 2.22 5.60
N ASN A 60 16.91 2.37 4.79
CA ASN A 60 18.24 1.83 5.07
C ASN A 60 18.99 2.54 6.22
N MET A 61 18.52 3.68 6.71
CA MET A 61 19.15 4.36 7.86
C MET A 61 18.84 3.65 9.19
N SER A 62 17.70 2.96 9.29
CA SER A 62 17.25 2.29 10.52
C SER A 62 17.46 0.77 10.47
N ILE A 63 17.69 0.13 11.63
CA ILE A 63 17.81 -1.33 11.72
C ILE A 63 16.52 -2.00 11.23
N SER A 64 15.36 -1.55 11.72
CA SER A 64 14.06 -2.11 11.35
C SER A 64 13.75 -1.91 9.86
N GLY A 65 14.10 -0.76 9.28
CA GLY A 65 13.89 -0.50 7.86
C GLY A 65 14.80 -1.34 6.96
N ARG A 66 16.08 -1.53 7.32
CA ARG A 66 16.97 -2.47 6.64
C ARG A 66 16.41 -3.89 6.69
N ARG A 67 15.97 -4.33 7.87
CA ARG A 67 15.35 -5.64 8.06
C ARG A 67 14.12 -5.82 7.16
N LEU A 68 13.24 -4.83 7.11
CA LEU A 68 12.08 -4.85 6.22
C LEU A 68 12.48 -4.97 4.74
N MET A 69 13.46 -4.19 4.27
CA MET A 69 13.94 -4.23 2.89
C MET A 69 14.62 -5.57 2.53
N GLN A 70 15.22 -6.23 3.52
CA GLN A 70 15.83 -7.56 3.37
C GLN A 70 14.78 -8.68 3.36
N GLU A 71 13.93 -8.73 4.38
CA GLU A 71 12.93 -9.79 4.60
C GLU A 71 11.78 -9.73 3.60
N ARG A 72 11.38 -8.52 3.21
CA ARG A 72 10.28 -8.25 2.28
C ARG A 72 8.99 -9.00 2.64
N PRO A 73 8.47 -8.83 3.86
CA PRO A 73 7.24 -9.49 4.26
C PRO A 73 6.09 -9.03 3.37
N THR A 74 5.30 -10.00 2.90
CA THR A 74 4.08 -9.78 2.13
C THR A 74 2.90 -9.95 3.07
N ILE A 75 1.83 -9.17 2.87
CA ILE A 75 0.55 -9.36 3.53
C ILE A 75 -0.41 -9.97 2.51
N ASP A 76 -0.81 -11.20 2.78
CA ASP A 76 -1.78 -12.02 2.04
C ASP A 76 -2.45 -13.00 3.03
N PRO A 77 -3.48 -13.77 2.66
CA PRO A 77 -4.15 -14.70 3.57
C PRO A 77 -3.26 -15.80 4.15
N THR A 78 -2.11 -16.08 3.52
CA THR A 78 -1.15 -17.06 4.05
C THR A 78 -0.33 -16.51 5.21
N THR A 79 -0.25 -15.18 5.31
CA THR A 79 0.53 -14.45 6.34
C THR A 79 -0.36 -13.69 7.32
N LEU A 80 -1.57 -13.33 6.90
CA LEU A 80 -2.59 -12.63 7.68
C LEU A 80 -3.97 -13.18 7.30
N ASN A 81 -4.43 -14.15 8.09
CA ASN A 81 -5.73 -14.77 7.95
C ASN A 81 -6.79 -14.01 8.78
N LEU A 82 -7.80 -13.44 8.11
CA LEU A 82 -8.87 -12.68 8.78
C LEU A 82 -9.68 -13.55 9.75
N GLU A 83 -9.85 -14.84 9.47
CA GLU A 83 -10.57 -15.76 10.35
C GLU A 83 -9.81 -15.95 11.67
N GLU A 84 -8.48 -16.09 11.63
CA GLU A 84 -7.65 -16.15 12.83
C GLU A 84 -7.72 -14.86 13.64
N LEU A 85 -7.77 -13.70 12.96
CA LEU A 85 -7.92 -12.40 13.63
C LEU A 85 -9.28 -12.23 14.32
N SER A 86 -10.32 -12.91 13.83
CA SER A 86 -11.66 -12.88 14.44
C SER A 86 -11.69 -13.47 15.86
N GLY A 87 -10.77 -14.40 16.16
CA GLY A 87 -10.63 -15.04 17.46
C GLY A 87 -9.81 -14.24 18.48
N LEU A 88 -9.22 -13.10 18.08
CA LEU A 88 -8.42 -12.28 19.00
C LEU A 88 -9.31 -11.47 19.97
N PRO A 89 -8.79 -11.09 21.15
CA PRO A 89 -9.52 -10.24 22.09
C PRO A 89 -9.93 -8.90 21.47
N SER A 90 -11.11 -8.40 21.85
CA SER A 90 -11.74 -7.24 21.23
C SER A 90 -10.99 -5.91 21.40
N ASN A 91 -10.07 -5.85 22.36
CA ASN A 91 -9.19 -4.72 22.63
C ASN A 91 -7.86 -4.77 21.85
N THR A 92 -7.69 -5.73 20.94
CA THR A 92 -6.49 -5.82 20.10
C THR A 92 -6.67 -5.12 18.76
N PHE A 93 -5.56 -4.69 18.16
CA PHE A 93 -5.56 -4.17 16.79
C PHE A 93 -6.03 -5.22 15.78
N GLY A 94 -5.63 -6.49 15.95
CA GLY A 94 -6.02 -7.57 15.04
C GLY A 94 -7.54 -7.75 14.96
N TYR A 95 -8.23 -7.73 16.10
CA TYR A 95 -9.69 -7.77 16.12
C TYR A 95 -10.34 -6.53 15.50
N ALA A 96 -9.80 -5.34 15.76
CA ALA A 96 -10.27 -4.11 15.13
C ALA A 96 -10.12 -4.15 13.60
N TYR A 97 -8.97 -4.63 13.11
CA TYR A 97 -8.70 -4.79 11.69
C TYR A 97 -9.61 -5.84 11.04
N TYR A 98 -9.82 -6.99 11.71
CA TYR A 98 -10.80 -7.98 11.27
C TYR A 98 -12.20 -7.37 11.09
N LYS A 99 -12.68 -6.60 12.09
CA LYS A 99 -13.98 -5.94 12.00
C LYS A 99 -14.04 -4.93 10.84
N PHE A 100 -12.99 -4.13 10.66
CA PHE A 100 -12.91 -3.17 9.56
C PHE A 100 -12.97 -3.85 8.19
N MET A 101 -12.17 -4.90 7.99
CA MET A 101 -12.14 -5.64 6.72
C MET A 101 -13.47 -6.33 6.45
N SER A 102 -14.03 -7.00 7.45
CA SER A 102 -15.29 -7.74 7.34
C SER A 102 -16.49 -6.82 7.09
N SER A 103 -16.54 -5.64 7.72
CA SER A 103 -17.68 -4.72 7.53
C SER A 103 -17.72 -4.08 6.15
N HIS A 104 -16.59 -4.04 5.44
CA HIS A 104 -16.48 -3.51 4.08
C HIS A 104 -16.38 -4.61 3.01
N GLY A 105 -16.38 -5.89 3.41
CA GLY A 105 -16.25 -7.02 2.50
C GLY A 105 -14.87 -7.11 1.81
N TYR A 106 -13.82 -6.62 2.47
CA TYR A 106 -12.45 -6.62 1.95
C TYR A 106 -11.67 -7.87 2.36
N SER A 107 -10.76 -8.28 1.48
CA SER A 107 -9.75 -9.31 1.70
C SER A 107 -8.34 -8.71 1.64
N SER A 108 -7.39 -9.33 2.34
CA SER A 108 -5.97 -8.96 2.24
C SER A 108 -5.38 -9.22 0.85
N GLU A 109 -6.03 -10.01 0.00
CA GLU A 109 -5.63 -10.28 -1.40
C GLU A 109 -6.09 -9.21 -2.39
N ASP A 110 -7.07 -8.37 -2.05
CA ASP A 110 -7.72 -7.46 -3.01
C ASP A 110 -6.77 -6.35 -3.51
N ARG A 111 -5.58 -6.24 -2.92
CA ARG A 111 -4.58 -5.23 -3.29
C ARG A 111 -3.92 -5.55 -4.62
N THR A 112 -4.19 -4.69 -5.61
CA THR A 112 -3.59 -4.77 -6.94
C THR A 112 -2.05 -4.83 -6.86
N PRO A 113 -1.42 -5.83 -7.51
CA PRO A 113 0.03 -5.94 -7.52
C PRO A 113 0.69 -4.75 -8.23
N VAL A 114 1.93 -4.45 -7.88
CA VAL A 114 2.73 -3.42 -8.56
C VAL A 114 3.10 -3.88 -9.98
N ARG A 115 2.93 -3.01 -10.98
CA ARG A 115 3.04 -3.40 -12.40
C ARG A 115 4.08 -2.60 -13.20
N PHE A 116 4.25 -1.32 -12.92
CA PHE A 116 4.95 -0.35 -13.75
C PHE A 116 6.22 0.22 -13.09
N ILE A 117 6.50 -0.19 -11.84
CA ILE A 117 7.77 0.12 -11.16
C ILE A 117 8.78 -0.99 -11.47
N THR A 118 9.85 -0.65 -12.19
CA THR A 118 10.85 -1.61 -12.66
C THR A 118 11.92 -1.95 -11.64
N ASP A 119 12.21 -1.03 -10.72
CA ASP A 119 13.17 -1.26 -9.64
C ASP A 119 12.51 -2.12 -8.54
N PRO A 120 13.08 -3.28 -8.18
CA PRO A 120 12.44 -4.22 -7.25
C PRO A 120 12.36 -3.68 -5.82
N ASP A 121 13.27 -2.80 -5.40
CA ASP A 121 13.27 -2.21 -4.05
C ASP A 121 12.14 -1.19 -3.95
N HIS A 122 12.00 -0.34 -4.97
CA HIS A 122 10.90 0.60 -5.08
C HIS A 122 9.55 -0.09 -5.26
N ALA A 123 9.48 -1.16 -6.05
CA ALA A 123 8.27 -1.94 -6.22
C ALA A 123 7.81 -2.52 -4.87
N PHE A 124 8.73 -3.02 -4.06
CA PHE A 124 8.43 -3.50 -2.71
C PHE A 124 7.91 -2.38 -1.79
N LEU A 125 8.50 -1.19 -1.84
CA LEU A 125 8.02 -0.06 -1.05
C LEU A 125 6.58 0.34 -1.40
N ILE A 126 6.24 0.36 -2.70
CA ILE A 126 4.86 0.64 -3.16
C ILE A 126 3.91 -0.50 -2.77
N GLN A 127 4.31 -1.76 -2.93
CA GLN A 127 3.50 -2.90 -2.51
C GLN A 127 3.20 -2.83 -1.01
N ARG A 128 4.22 -2.56 -0.18
CA ARG A 128 4.06 -2.46 1.26
C ARG A 128 3.12 -1.32 1.63
N TYR A 129 3.27 -0.16 1.00
CA TYR A 129 2.37 0.98 1.18
C TYR A 129 0.90 0.63 0.88
N ARG A 130 0.64 -0.16 -0.17
CA ARG A 130 -0.72 -0.64 -0.50
C ARG A 130 -1.27 -1.60 0.54
N GLN A 131 -0.45 -2.55 0.97
CA GLN A 131 -0.84 -3.57 1.94
C GLN A 131 -1.14 -3.00 3.31
N THR A 132 -0.40 -1.97 3.74
CA THR A 132 -0.61 -1.35 5.06
C THR A 132 -1.66 -0.25 5.04
N HIS A 133 -2.20 0.12 3.87
CA HIS A 133 -3.18 1.19 3.72
C HIS A 133 -4.43 1.01 4.61
N ASP A 134 -5.00 -0.20 4.63
CA ASP A 134 -6.18 -0.51 5.43
C ASP A 134 -5.90 -0.49 6.93
N PHE A 135 -4.66 -0.78 7.34
CA PHE A 135 -4.25 -0.60 8.73
C PHE A 135 -4.39 0.84 9.14
N LEU A 136 -4.10 1.79 8.24
CA LEU A 136 -4.20 3.20 8.56
C LEU A 136 -5.65 3.64 8.69
N HIS A 137 -6.53 3.17 7.81
CA HIS A 137 -7.97 3.40 7.97
C HIS A 137 -8.45 2.89 9.33
N CYS A 138 -8.07 1.66 9.69
CA CYS A 138 -8.41 1.07 10.98
C CYS A 138 -7.82 1.85 12.18
N LEU A 139 -6.57 2.31 12.08
CA LEU A 139 -5.90 3.06 13.16
C LEU A 139 -6.37 4.51 13.29
N SER A 140 -6.83 5.11 12.20
CA SER A 140 -7.30 6.50 12.17
C SER A 140 -8.82 6.64 12.29
N ASP A 141 -9.53 5.51 12.33
CA ASP A 141 -10.99 5.45 12.32
C ASP A 141 -11.62 6.23 11.15
N LEU A 142 -10.90 6.25 10.00
CA LEU A 142 -11.36 6.93 8.79
C LEU A 142 -12.10 5.94 7.88
N PRO A 143 -13.33 6.24 7.44
CA PRO A 143 -14.07 5.38 6.53
C PRO A 143 -13.42 5.32 5.14
N PRO A 144 -13.52 4.22 4.40
CA PRO A 144 -13.02 4.09 3.02
C PRO A 144 -13.99 4.73 2.01
N ASN A 145 -14.47 5.94 2.31
CA ASN A 145 -15.22 6.78 1.39
C ASN A 145 -14.31 7.90 0.85
N LEU A 146 -14.76 8.63 -0.17
CA LEU A 146 -13.95 9.68 -0.81
C LEU A 146 -13.35 10.67 0.21
N LEU A 147 -14.15 11.11 1.19
CA LEU A 147 -13.68 12.07 2.19
C LEU A 147 -12.65 11.46 3.14
N GLY A 148 -12.85 10.21 3.57
CA GLY A 148 -11.91 9.50 4.43
C GLY A 148 -10.61 9.16 3.70
N GLU A 149 -10.68 8.78 2.43
CA GLU A 149 -9.50 8.58 1.56
C GLU A 149 -8.68 9.87 1.40
N ILE A 150 -9.34 10.99 1.10
CA ILE A 150 -8.67 12.29 1.00
C ILE A 150 -8.07 12.68 2.36
N SER A 151 -8.84 12.55 3.44
CA SER A 151 -8.40 12.87 4.80
C SER A 151 -7.18 12.05 5.20
N LEU A 152 -7.19 10.75 4.90
CA LEU A 152 -6.08 9.86 5.19
C LEU A 152 -4.83 10.27 4.40
N LYS A 153 -4.96 10.51 3.09
CA LYS A 153 -3.82 10.90 2.24
C LYS A 153 -3.24 12.27 2.64
N VAL A 154 -4.10 13.25 2.95
CA VAL A 154 -3.66 14.57 3.45
C VAL A 154 -3.03 14.44 4.83
N GLY A 155 -3.58 13.61 5.72
CA GLY A 155 -3.03 13.33 7.04
C GLY A 155 -1.62 12.74 6.96
N ILE A 156 -1.41 11.73 6.11
CA ILE A 156 -0.10 11.15 5.82
C ILE A 156 0.88 12.22 5.32
N LEU A 157 0.43 13.12 4.43
CA LEU A 157 1.24 14.20 3.89
C LEU A 157 1.60 15.25 4.96
N ARG A 158 0.66 15.62 5.83
CA ARG A 158 0.79 16.70 6.83
C ARG A 158 1.61 16.29 8.05
N LEU A 159 1.50 15.05 8.51
CA LEU A 159 2.14 14.65 9.78
C LEU A 159 3.67 14.57 9.69
N LYS A 160 4.30 14.85 8.53
CA LYS A 160 5.72 14.57 8.25
C LYS A 160 6.15 13.17 8.72
N ILE A 161 5.18 12.27 8.87
CA ILE A 161 5.38 10.84 8.93
C ILE A 161 5.81 10.55 7.49
N GLY A 162 7.10 10.77 7.24
CA GLY A 162 7.69 10.45 5.96
C GLY A 162 7.22 9.05 5.63
N HIS A 163 6.87 8.82 4.36
CA HIS A 163 6.28 7.57 3.88
C HIS A 163 7.02 6.31 4.44
N CYS A 164 8.28 6.45 4.89
CA CYS A 164 9.05 5.53 5.74
C CYS A 164 8.34 4.91 6.94
N ARG A 165 7.58 5.66 7.76
CA ARG A 165 7.04 5.10 9.02
C ARG A 165 5.81 4.22 8.77
N LEU A 166 5.13 4.40 7.64
CA LEU A 166 4.00 3.57 7.24
C LEU A 166 4.40 2.21 6.67
N SER A 167 5.62 2.09 6.14
CA SER A 167 6.17 0.79 5.72
C SER A 167 6.65 -0.05 6.92
N LEU A 168 6.75 0.54 8.12
CA LEU A 168 7.28 -0.09 9.34
C LEU A 168 6.21 -0.64 10.30
N ILE A 169 4.92 -0.47 9.97
CA ILE A 169 3.83 -1.27 10.54
C ILE A 169 3.59 -2.41 9.55
#